data_AF-A0A512NNS9-F1
#
_entry.id   AF-A0A512NNS9-F1
#
_cell.length_a   1.000
_cell.length_b   1.000
_cell.length_c   1.000
_cell.angle_alpha   90.00
_cell.angle_beta   90.00
_cell.angle_gamma   90.00
#
_symmetry.space_group_name_H-M   'P 1'
#
loop_
_entity.id
_entity.type
_entity.pdbx_description
1 polymer ?
#
loop_
_entity_poly.entity_id
_entity_poly.type
_entity_poly.pdbx_seq_one_letter_code
_entity_poly.pdbx_strand_id
1 'polypeptide(L)'
;MNITSRLACIAVVGLLPSGASAQAVNFWLAAEPGNIQGCIAADPQFTREHTFTLKDGEAEITGPGGLKEKMKPVRPNVYETTLQQGRLNLHYVADLSVTPRTLTVTEKSLGCKWTAKKE
;
A
#
# COMPACT_ATOMS: atom_id res chain seq x y z
N MET A 1 -58.08 12.26 37.92
CA MET A 1 -56.73 12.13 38.48
C MET A 1 -56.35 10.66 38.50
N ASN A 2 -55.40 10.08 37.77
CA ASN A 2 -54.59 10.42 36.60
C ASN A 2 -54.24 9.06 35.96
N ILE A 3 -54.48 8.89 34.66
CA ILE A 3 -53.99 7.76 33.87
C ILE A 3 -52.66 8.21 33.28
N THR A 4 -51.56 7.51 33.55
CA THR A 4 -50.35 7.69 32.74
C THR A 4 -49.56 6.39 32.70
N SER A 5 -49.89 5.54 31.73
CA SER A 5 -49.07 4.41 31.30
C SER A 5 -47.75 4.93 30.74
N ARG A 6 -46.64 4.47 31.32
CA ARG A 6 -45.28 4.79 30.84
C ARG A 6 -44.95 3.89 29.66
N LEU A 7 -44.86 4.50 28.47
CA LEU A 7 -44.28 3.90 27.27
C LEU A 7 -42.79 3.63 27.51
N ALA A 8 -42.38 2.37 27.42
CA ALA A 8 -40.99 1.96 27.43
C ALA A 8 -40.41 2.09 26.00
N CYS A 9 -39.50 3.04 25.80
CA CYS A 9 -38.71 3.14 24.58
C CYS A 9 -37.64 2.04 24.56
N ILE A 10 -37.77 1.06 23.67
CA ILE A 10 -36.70 0.10 23.36
C ILE A 10 -35.76 0.75 22.34
N ALA A 11 -34.57 1.15 22.78
CA ALA A 11 -33.50 1.61 21.90
C ALA A 11 -32.79 0.39 21.30
N VAL A 12 -33.06 0.08 20.04
CA VAL A 12 -32.27 -0.87 19.24
C VAL A 12 -30.96 -0.19 18.88
N VAL A 13 -29.89 -0.51 19.60
CA VAL A 13 -28.53 -0.12 19.23
C VAL A 13 -28.13 -0.97 18.02
N GLY A 14 -28.20 -0.38 16.83
CA GLY A 14 -27.77 -1.01 15.59
C GLY A 14 -26.28 -1.33 15.62
N LEU A 15 -25.96 -2.62 15.58
CA LEU A 15 -24.64 -3.11 15.17
C LEU A 15 -24.45 -2.75 13.69
N LEU A 16 -23.86 -1.59 13.43
CA LEU A 16 -23.40 -1.27 12.08
C LEU A 16 -22.21 -2.19 11.77
N PRO A 17 -22.26 -3.01 10.71
CA PRO A 17 -21.07 -3.71 10.25
C PRO A 17 -20.04 -2.66 9.89
N SER A 18 -18.89 -2.70 10.56
CA SER A 18 -17.74 -1.88 10.21
C SER A 18 -17.30 -2.30 8.81
N GLY A 19 -17.79 -1.61 7.78
CA GLY A 19 -17.29 -1.77 6.43
C GLY A 19 -15.80 -1.51 6.46
N ALA A 20 -14.99 -2.53 6.16
CA ALA A 20 -13.57 -2.35 5.92
C ALA A 20 -13.44 -1.33 4.77
N SER A 21 -13.11 -0.09 5.09
CA SER A 21 -12.91 0.93 4.08
C SER A 21 -11.71 0.55 3.24
N ALA A 22 -11.88 0.54 1.91
CA ALA A 22 -10.76 0.38 1.01
C ALA A 22 -9.77 1.54 1.25
N GLN A 23 -8.52 1.21 1.58
CA GLN A 23 -7.47 2.21 1.78
C GLN A 23 -6.61 2.25 0.51
N ALA A 24 -6.45 3.43 -0.07
CA ALA A 24 -5.55 3.65 -1.19
C ALA A 24 -4.46 4.66 -0.81
N VAL A 25 -3.22 4.38 -1.21
CA VAL A 25 -2.07 5.25 -0.99
C VAL A 25 -1.25 5.35 -2.26
N ASN A 26 -1.00 6.57 -2.72
CA ASN A 26 -0.19 6.83 -3.90
C ASN A 26 1.25 7.12 -3.47
N PHE A 27 2.19 6.59 -4.24
CA PHE A 27 3.62 6.71 -4.02
C PHE A 27 4.31 7.15 -5.31
N TRP A 28 5.18 8.14 -5.22
CA TRP A 28 6.09 8.51 -6.30
C TRP A 28 7.50 8.14 -5.89
N LEU A 29 8.15 7.23 -6.60
CA LEU A 29 9.48 6.77 -6.22
C LEU A 29 10.58 7.69 -6.78
N ALA A 30 11.73 7.66 -6.12
CA ALA A 30 13.00 8.17 -6.61
C ALA A 30 14.05 7.08 -6.48
N ALA A 31 15.02 7.04 -7.41
CA ALA A 31 16.24 6.29 -7.17
C ALA A 31 16.97 6.84 -5.95
N GLU A 32 17.52 5.93 -5.13
CA GLU A 32 18.41 6.33 -4.06
C GLU A 32 19.78 6.76 -4.61
N PRO A 33 20.45 7.75 -3.97
CA PRO A 33 21.82 8.08 -4.29
C PRO A 33 22.73 6.87 -4.15
N GLY A 34 23.56 6.60 -5.15
CA GLY A 34 24.48 5.46 -5.15
C GLY A 34 24.02 4.26 -5.99
N ASN A 35 22.83 4.32 -6.60
CA ASN A 35 22.43 3.36 -7.63
C ASN A 35 23.44 3.31 -8.79
N ILE A 36 23.79 2.11 -9.26
CA ILE A 36 24.67 1.94 -10.43
C ILE A 36 23.97 2.39 -11.72
N GLN A 37 24.74 2.69 -12.76
CA GLN A 37 24.22 3.21 -14.03
C GLN A 37 23.12 2.34 -14.66
N GLY A 38 23.21 1.02 -14.51
CA GLY A 38 22.20 0.07 -15.00
C GLY A 38 20.82 0.23 -14.33
N CYS A 39 20.80 0.65 -13.06
CA CYS A 39 19.56 0.95 -12.33
C CYS A 39 18.94 2.26 -12.83
N ILE A 40 19.77 3.28 -13.08
CA ILE A 40 19.34 4.59 -13.58
C ILE A 40 18.69 4.46 -14.96
N ALA A 41 19.14 3.53 -15.79
CA ALA A 41 18.49 3.26 -17.08
C ALA A 41 17.07 2.69 -16.93
N ALA A 42 16.77 2.01 -15.80
CA ALA A 42 15.46 1.45 -15.49
C ALA A 42 14.54 2.44 -14.72
N ASP A 43 15.08 3.54 -14.18
CA ASP A 43 14.36 4.58 -13.42
C ASP A 43 13.04 5.07 -14.03
N PRO A 44 12.91 5.31 -15.35
CA PRO A 44 11.71 5.95 -15.90
C PRO A 44 10.41 5.18 -15.65
N GLN A 45 10.53 3.88 -15.34
CA GLN A 45 9.42 3.01 -14.95
C GLN A 45 9.08 3.15 -13.46
N PHE A 46 10.05 3.49 -12.60
CA PHE A 46 9.86 3.57 -11.15
C PHE A 46 9.55 4.99 -10.68
N THR A 47 9.97 6.04 -11.40
CA THR A 47 9.74 7.44 -10.99
C THR A 47 8.31 7.95 -11.23
N ARG A 48 7.37 7.07 -11.59
CA ARG A 48 5.95 7.38 -11.80
C ARG A 48 5.12 6.88 -10.62
N GLU A 49 3.86 7.28 -10.59
CA GLU A 49 2.92 6.91 -9.54
C GLU A 49 2.74 5.39 -9.42
N HIS A 50 2.79 4.89 -8.19
CA HIS A 50 2.41 3.55 -7.78
C HIS A 50 1.27 3.68 -6.77
N THR A 51 0.23 2.86 -6.91
CA THR A 51 -0.91 2.89 -5.99
C THR A 51 -0.99 1.59 -5.22
N PHE A 52 -0.84 1.70 -3.91
CA PHE A 52 -1.18 0.62 -2.98
C PHE A 52 -2.67 0.67 -2.68
N THR A 53 -3.35 -0.47 -2.75
CA THR A 53 -4.76 -0.61 -2.37
C THR A 53 -4.90 -1.76 -1.37
N LEU A 54 -5.53 -1.51 -0.23
CA LEU A 54 -5.97 -2.52 0.72
C LEU A 54 -7.49 -2.55 0.71
N LYS A 55 -8.09 -3.65 0.26
CA LYS A 55 -9.53 -3.83 0.21
C LYS A 55 -9.88 -5.24 0.67
N ASP A 56 -10.83 -5.36 1.58
CA ASP A 56 -11.30 -6.66 2.11
C ASP A 56 -10.17 -7.56 2.64
N GLY A 57 -9.10 -6.94 3.17
CA GLY A 57 -7.91 -7.65 3.67
C GLY A 57 -6.90 -8.07 2.59
N GLU A 58 -7.21 -7.84 1.32
CA GLU A 58 -6.29 -8.06 0.21
C GLU A 58 -5.53 -6.77 -0.12
N ALA A 59 -4.19 -6.86 -0.12
CA ALA A 59 -3.31 -5.78 -0.53
C ALA A 59 -2.86 -6.00 -1.99
N GLU A 60 -2.92 -4.94 -2.79
CA GLU A 60 -2.47 -4.92 -4.18
C GLU A 60 -1.60 -3.67 -4.42
N ILE A 61 -0.57 -3.81 -5.23
CA ILE A 61 0.18 -2.69 -5.79
C ILE A 61 -0.06 -2.62 -7.29
N THR A 62 -0.44 -1.43 -7.77
CA THR A 62 -0.48 -1.11 -9.18
C THR A 62 0.54 -0.05 -9.54
N GLY A 63 0.96 -0.03 -10.80
CA GLY A 63 1.94 0.94 -11.24
C GLY A 63 2.27 0.84 -12.73
N PRO A 64 3.37 1.48 -13.14
CA PRO A 64 3.81 1.55 -14.53
C PRO A 64 4.18 0.19 -15.10
N GLY A 65 4.24 0.08 -16.44
CA GLY A 65 4.62 -1.16 -17.11
C GLY A 65 3.61 -2.30 -16.98
N GLY A 66 2.38 -2.00 -16.54
CA GLY A 66 1.34 -3.00 -16.29
C GLY A 66 1.48 -3.71 -14.95
N LEU A 67 2.27 -3.15 -14.01
CA LEU A 67 2.37 -3.67 -12.65
C LEU A 67 0.99 -3.75 -12.01
N LYS A 68 0.59 -4.96 -11.63
CA LYS A 68 -0.59 -5.25 -10.83
C LYS A 68 -0.34 -6.54 -10.06
N GLU A 69 0.06 -6.41 -8.81
CA GLU A 69 0.53 -7.55 -8.00
C GLU A 69 -0.10 -7.57 -6.62
N LYS A 70 -0.51 -8.77 -6.18
CA LYS A 70 -0.93 -8.96 -4.79
C LYS A 70 0.29 -8.87 -3.88
N MET A 71 0.10 -8.22 -2.74
CA MET A 71 1.12 -8.11 -1.69
C MET A 71 0.74 -8.97 -0.48
N LYS A 72 1.73 -9.63 0.10
CA LYS A 72 1.56 -10.46 1.29
C LYS A 72 1.79 -9.59 2.53
N PRO A 73 0.93 -9.67 3.56
CA PRO A 73 1.23 -9.05 4.84
C PRO A 73 2.40 -9.77 5.51
N VAL A 74 3.37 -9.02 6.02
CA VAL A 74 4.52 -9.58 6.76
C VAL A 74 4.53 -9.18 8.23
N ARG A 75 3.92 -8.04 8.54
CA ARG A 75 3.66 -7.57 9.90
C ARG A 75 2.51 -6.53 9.83
N PRO A 76 1.93 -6.10 10.97
CA PRO A 76 0.83 -5.14 10.94
C PRO A 76 1.16 -3.90 10.09
N ASN A 77 0.30 -3.60 9.12
CA ASN A 77 0.42 -2.47 8.19
C ASN A 77 1.66 -2.48 7.28
N VAL A 78 2.34 -3.62 7.12
CA VAL A 78 3.48 -3.77 6.20
C VAL A 78 3.27 -4.96 5.28
N TYR A 79 3.43 -4.70 3.98
CA TYR A 79 3.13 -5.63 2.92
C TYR A 79 4.30 -5.72 1.95
N GLU A 80 4.54 -6.91 1.41
CA GLU A 80 5.61 -7.11 0.44
C GLU A 80 5.16 -7.93 -0.77
N THR A 81 5.84 -7.74 -1.89
CA THR A 81 5.79 -8.68 -3.01
C THR A 81 7.15 -8.75 -3.68
N THR A 82 7.39 -9.83 -4.40
CA THR A 82 8.58 -9.98 -5.24
C THR A 82 8.12 -10.39 -6.62
N LEU A 83 8.53 -9.64 -7.64
CA LEU A 83 8.16 -9.90 -9.03
C LEU A 83 9.37 -9.76 -9.96
N GLN A 84 9.26 -10.42 -11.12
CA GLN A 84 10.23 -10.29 -12.18
C GLN A 84 9.69 -9.33 -13.24
N GLN A 85 10.34 -8.17 -13.40
CA GLN A 85 9.99 -7.18 -14.43
C GLN A 85 11.13 -7.11 -15.44
N GLY A 86 10.90 -7.69 -16.62
CA GLY A 86 11.96 -7.91 -17.60
C GLY A 86 13.07 -8.79 -17.01
N ARG A 87 14.28 -8.23 -16.84
CA ARG A 87 15.44 -8.94 -16.27
C ARG A 87 15.67 -8.64 -14.77
N LEU A 88 14.87 -7.77 -14.18
CA LEU A 88 15.06 -7.31 -12.80
C LEU A 88 14.23 -8.18 -11.85
N ASN A 89 14.84 -8.58 -10.72
CA ASN A 89 14.14 -9.24 -9.62
C ASN A 89 13.82 -8.21 -8.54
N LEU A 90 12.61 -7.66 -8.61
CA LEU A 90 12.19 -6.51 -7.82
C LEU A 90 11.44 -6.96 -6.57
N HIS A 91 11.85 -6.43 -5.43
CA HIS A 91 11.21 -6.63 -4.14
C HIS A 91 10.61 -5.32 -3.67
N TYR A 92 9.28 -5.31 -3.57
CA TYR A 92 8.48 -4.17 -3.15
C TYR A 92 8.07 -4.33 -1.69
N VAL A 93 8.24 -3.29 -0.89
CA VAL A 93 7.78 -3.23 0.50
C VAL A 93 7.02 -1.93 0.74
N ALA A 94 5.73 -2.05 1.04
CA ALA A 94 4.87 -0.95 1.46
C ALA A 94 4.77 -0.96 2.98
N ASP A 95 5.31 0.08 3.64
CA ASP A 95 5.20 0.26 5.09
C ASP A 95 4.25 1.41 5.39
N LEU A 96 3.03 1.06 5.81
CA LEU A 96 1.98 2.00 6.20
C LEU A 96 1.95 2.24 7.72
N SER A 97 2.84 1.58 8.47
CA SER A 97 2.94 1.72 9.93
C SER A 97 3.67 3.00 10.34
N VAL A 98 4.38 3.63 9.41
CA VAL A 98 5.18 4.84 9.61
C VAL A 98 4.52 6.07 8.98
N THR A 99 4.89 7.26 9.48
CA THR A 99 4.47 8.55 8.93
C THR A 99 5.71 9.40 8.62
N PRO A 100 5.95 9.77 7.34
CA PRO A 100 5.14 9.44 6.16
C PRO A 100 5.17 7.94 5.85
N ARG A 101 4.09 7.43 5.25
CA ARG A 101 4.03 6.06 4.72
C ARG A 101 5.10 5.89 3.64
N THR A 102 5.63 4.69 3.47
CA THR A 102 6.72 4.46 2.52
C THR A 102 6.45 3.31 1.58
N LEU A 103 7.01 3.40 0.39
CA LEU A 103 7.14 2.31 -0.56
C LEU A 103 8.61 2.22 -0.96
N THR A 104 9.21 1.04 -0.81
CA THR A 104 10.59 0.78 -1.23
C THR A 104 10.60 -0.32 -2.26
N VAL A 105 11.49 -0.18 -3.25
CA VAL A 105 11.72 -1.17 -4.30
C VAL A 105 13.20 -1.47 -4.32
N THR A 106 13.57 -2.73 -4.22
CA THR A 106 14.96 -3.17 -4.29
C THR A 106 15.12 -4.21 -5.39
N GLU A 107 16.17 -4.09 -6.19
CA GLU A 107 16.59 -5.15 -7.11
C GLU A 107 17.67 -5.98 -6.43
N LYS A 108 17.41 -7.29 -6.29
CA LYS A 108 18.22 -8.18 -5.45
C LYS A 108 19.62 -8.49 -6.00
N SER A 109 19.87 -8.27 -7.29
CA SER A 109 21.08 -8.74 -7.99
C SER A 109 22.13 -7.65 -8.20
N LEU A 110 21.67 -6.42 -8.41
CA LEU A 110 22.44 -5.23 -8.78
C LEU A 110 22.49 -4.21 -7.64
N GLY A 111 21.70 -4.43 -6.57
CA GLY A 111 21.61 -3.53 -5.43
C GLY A 111 20.86 -2.23 -5.73
N CYS A 112 20.10 -2.16 -6.82
CA CYS A 112 19.30 -1.00 -7.16
C CYS A 112 18.25 -0.75 -6.09
N LYS A 113 18.04 0.51 -5.70
CA LYS A 113 17.00 0.87 -4.75
C LYS A 113 16.24 2.12 -5.16
N TRP A 114 14.92 2.06 -4.98
CA TRP A 114 14.01 3.18 -5.13
C TRP A 114 13.18 3.33 -3.87
N THR A 115 12.90 4.57 -3.47
CA THR A 115 12.09 4.87 -2.31
C THR A 115 11.07 5.95 -2.63
N ALA A 116 9.91 5.90 -1.97
CA ALA A 116 8.91 6.95 -2.04
C ALA A 116 9.53 8.30 -1.68
N LYS A 117 9.28 9.30 -2.54
CA LYS A 117 9.54 10.69 -2.23
C LYS A 117 8.59 11.13 -1.14
N LYS A 118 9.14 11.87 -0.18
CA LYS A 118 8.34 12.64 0.77
C LYS A 118 7.75 13.80 -0.02
N GLU A 119 6.42 13.91 -0.06
CA GLU A 119 5.76 15.17 -0.47
C GLU A 119 6.06 16.27 0.55
#